data_AF-A0A6I0EQH1-F1
#
_entry.id   AF-A0A6I0EQH1-F1
#
_cell.length_a   1.000
_cell.length_b   1.000
_cell.length_c   1.000
_cell.angle_alpha   90.00
_cell.angle_beta   90.00
_cell.angle_gamma   90.00
#
_symmetry.space_group_name_H-M   'P 1'
#
loop_
_entity.id
_entity.type
_entity.pdbx_description
1 polymer ?
#
loop_
_entity_poly.entity_id
_entity_poly.type
_entity_poly.pdbx_seq_one_letter_code
_entity_poly.pdbx_strand_id
1 'polypeptide(L)'
;MFWLRLRWLFERWRGRLLIIFITVPLLLLLSLPVFFVYAENNLRSTVIAMAEARGKALAVEAINEAIRHRIANQNEFQDLIIYKTDQQGRIVLLQPNTIMINHLAAETALEVQDTLSNLNSTELKIPLGQISGSSLFANRGPTLPVRILPIGTVQVKAVETFEEAGINQTKFMVFLDIETVVRIVVPMVTSDMAVNTIVPISTTIIPGEVPHVYMGGNSGIMPSIDISKTAE
;
A
#
# COMPACT_ATOMS: atom_id res chain seq x y z
N MET A 1 1.34 -79.44 29.31
CA MET A 1 0.26 -78.78 28.55
C MET A 1 0.29 -77.24 28.58
N PHE A 2 1.11 -76.60 29.43
CA PHE A 2 1.21 -75.12 29.54
C PHE A 2 2.03 -74.46 28.40
N TRP A 3 3.09 -75.14 27.93
CA TRP A 3 3.99 -74.64 26.88
C TRP A 3 3.38 -74.54 25.47
N LEU A 4 2.34 -75.33 25.15
CA LEU A 4 1.63 -75.27 23.87
C LEU A 4 0.67 -74.07 23.77
N ARG A 5 0.08 -73.63 24.90
CA ARG A 5 -0.79 -72.44 24.94
C ARG A 5 0.00 -71.14 24.82
N LEU A 6 1.22 -71.08 25.34
CA LEU A 6 2.08 -69.90 25.25
C LEU A 6 2.58 -69.67 23.81
N ARG A 7 2.89 -70.74 23.07
CA ARG A 7 3.30 -70.69 21.66
C ARG A 7 2.19 -70.17 20.73
N TRP A 8 0.94 -70.54 21.00
CA TRP A 8 -0.23 -70.10 20.23
C TRP A 8 -0.55 -68.61 20.42
N LEU A 9 -0.40 -68.07 21.64
CA LEU A 9 -0.50 -66.63 21.90
C LEU A 9 0.61 -65.85 21.17
N PHE A 10 1.84 -66.37 21.13
CA PHE A 10 2.97 -65.74 20.46
C PHE A 10 2.84 -65.71 18.93
N GLU A 11 2.31 -66.77 18.30
CA GLU A 11 2.03 -66.79 16.85
C GLU A 11 0.91 -65.81 16.45
N ARG A 12 -0.13 -65.70 17.27
CA ARG A 12 -1.24 -64.75 17.05
C ARG A 12 -0.81 -63.28 17.22
N TRP A 13 0.18 -63.02 18.07
CA TRP A 13 0.85 -61.72 18.20
C TRP A 13 1.81 -61.43 17.04
N ARG A 14 2.58 -62.41 16.56
CA ARG A 14 3.46 -62.26 15.39
C ARG A 14 2.70 -61.94 14.11
N GLY A 15 1.54 -62.58 13.88
CA GLY A 15 0.69 -62.29 12.71
C GLY A 15 0.11 -60.87 12.74
N ARG A 16 -0.33 -60.39 13.90
CA ARG A 16 -0.79 -59.00 14.06
C ARG A 16 0.33 -57.97 13.88
N LEU A 17 1.53 -58.26 14.39
CA LEU A 17 2.70 -57.40 14.20
C LEU A 17 3.14 -57.35 12.73
N LEU A 18 3.10 -58.47 12.00
CA LEU A 18 3.38 -58.51 10.56
C LEU A 18 2.36 -57.72 9.75
N ILE A 19 1.06 -57.81 10.09
CA ILE A 19 0.01 -57.01 9.44
C ILE A 19 0.26 -55.52 9.67
N ILE A 20 0.55 -55.10 10.90
CA ILE A 20 0.88 -53.69 11.22
C ILE A 20 2.12 -53.22 10.46
N PHE A 21 3.15 -54.07 10.36
CA PHE A 21 4.38 -53.75 9.64
C PHE A 21 4.18 -53.49 8.14
N ILE A 22 3.13 -54.09 7.54
CA ILE A 22 2.81 -53.92 6.12
C ILE A 22 1.79 -52.80 5.91
N THR A 23 0.78 -52.67 6.79
CA THR A 23 -0.30 -51.69 6.62
C THR A 23 0.15 -50.26 6.93
N VAL A 24 1.00 -50.05 7.92
CA VAL A 24 1.51 -48.71 8.27
C VAL A 24 2.28 -48.05 7.11
N PRO A 25 3.31 -48.68 6.50
CA PRO A 25 4.03 -48.06 5.39
C PRO A 25 3.15 -47.91 4.14
N LEU A 26 2.23 -48.85 3.89
CA LEU A 26 1.29 -48.75 2.77
C LEU A 26 0.35 -47.54 2.94
N LEU A 27 -0.17 -47.32 4.16
CA LEU A 27 -1.03 -46.19 4.48
C LEU A 27 -0.25 -44.86 4.43
N LEU A 28 1.00 -44.86 4.91
CA LEU A 28 1.88 -43.69 4.86
C LEU A 28 2.21 -43.31 3.40
N LEU A 29 2.52 -44.30 2.56
CA LEU A 29 2.74 -44.13 1.11
C LEU A 29 1.49 -43.55 0.43
N LEU A 30 0.29 -44.04 0.77
CA LEU A 30 -0.96 -43.53 0.21
C LEU A 30 -1.32 -42.12 0.71
N SER A 31 -0.91 -41.78 1.93
CA SER A 31 -1.18 -40.46 2.55
C SER A 31 -0.28 -39.34 2.01
N LEU A 32 0.96 -39.64 1.61
CA LEU A 32 1.92 -38.66 1.08
C LEU A 32 1.39 -37.84 -0.12
N PRO A 33 0.82 -38.43 -1.19
CA PRO A 33 0.29 -37.65 -2.31
C PRO A 33 -0.92 -36.80 -1.91
N VAL A 34 -1.79 -37.31 -1.03
CA VAL A 34 -2.94 -36.55 -0.51
C VAL A 34 -2.47 -35.34 0.30
N PHE A 35 -1.48 -35.54 1.17
CA PHE A 35 -0.84 -34.46 1.93
C PHE A 35 -0.16 -33.45 1.01
N PHE A 36 0.53 -33.90 -0.04
CA PHE A 36 1.20 -33.03 -1.00
C PHE A 36 0.21 -32.13 -1.75
N VAL A 37 -0.87 -32.69 -2.29
CA VAL A 37 -1.92 -31.91 -2.98
C VAL A 37 -2.61 -30.93 -2.03
N TYR A 38 -2.88 -31.36 -0.79
CA TYR A 38 -3.46 -30.49 0.23
C TYR A 38 -2.52 -29.32 0.59
N ALA A 39 -1.23 -29.61 0.78
CA ALA A 39 -0.21 -28.60 1.06
C ALA A 39 -0.03 -27.63 -0.11
N GLU A 40 0.00 -28.12 -1.35
CA GLU A 40 0.11 -27.31 -2.56
C GLU A 40 -1.04 -26.30 -2.68
N ASN A 41 -2.28 -26.76 -2.50
CA ASN A 41 -3.45 -25.88 -2.55
C ASN A 41 -3.44 -24.83 -1.44
N ASN A 42 -3.02 -25.19 -0.23
CA ASN A 42 -2.96 -24.23 0.88
C ASN A 42 -1.84 -23.18 0.69
N LEU A 43 -0.66 -23.63 0.22
CA LEU A 43 0.48 -22.74 -0.03
C LEU A 43 0.23 -21.79 -1.19
N ARG A 44 -0.51 -22.21 -2.21
CA ARG A 44 -0.79 -21.39 -3.39
C ARG A 44 -1.39 -20.02 -3.01
N SER A 45 -2.41 -20.00 -2.14
CA SER A 45 -3.05 -18.74 -1.74
C SER A 45 -2.08 -17.83 -0.96
N THR A 46 -1.29 -18.40 -0.04
CA THR A 46 -0.32 -17.64 0.75
C THR A 46 0.84 -17.11 -0.11
N VAL A 47 1.29 -17.89 -1.09
CA VAL A 47 2.31 -17.48 -2.06
C VAL A 47 1.86 -16.25 -2.84
N ILE A 48 0.62 -16.27 -3.34
CA ILE A 48 0.06 -15.17 -4.13
C ILE A 48 -0.06 -13.92 -3.28
N ALA A 49 -0.69 -14.02 -2.12
CA ALA A 49 -0.86 -12.89 -1.22
C ALA A 49 0.49 -12.25 -0.82
N MET A 50 1.51 -13.09 -0.57
CA MET A 50 2.84 -12.60 -0.21
C MET A 50 3.57 -11.95 -1.40
N ALA A 51 3.47 -12.54 -2.59
CA ALA A 51 4.01 -11.97 -3.81
C ALA A 51 3.33 -10.64 -4.17
N GLU A 52 2.02 -10.55 -4.01
CA GLU A 52 1.23 -9.33 -4.18
C GLU A 52 1.68 -8.24 -3.21
N ALA A 53 1.76 -8.56 -1.91
CA ALA A 53 2.20 -7.62 -0.90
C ALA A 53 3.62 -7.09 -1.15
N ARG A 54 4.56 -8.00 -1.50
CA ARG A 54 5.95 -7.63 -1.79
C ARG A 54 6.09 -6.86 -3.10
N GLY A 55 5.37 -7.28 -4.14
CA GLY A 55 5.35 -6.58 -5.42
C GLY A 55 4.75 -5.18 -5.28
N LYS A 56 3.66 -5.04 -4.53
CA LYS A 56 3.05 -3.73 -4.21
C LYS A 56 4.03 -2.82 -3.50
N ALA A 57 4.66 -3.31 -2.44
CA ALA A 57 5.62 -2.52 -1.67
C ALA A 57 6.75 -2.00 -2.56
N LEU A 58 7.31 -2.87 -3.41
CA LEU A 58 8.40 -2.51 -4.30
C LEU A 58 7.96 -1.52 -5.40
N ALA A 59 6.77 -1.71 -5.96
CA ALA A 59 6.21 -0.77 -6.94
C ALA A 59 6.01 0.63 -6.34
N VAL A 60 5.42 0.71 -5.13
CA VAL A 60 5.24 1.98 -4.41
C VAL A 60 6.58 2.62 -4.07
N GLU A 61 7.56 1.83 -3.62
CA GLU A 61 8.91 2.31 -3.31
C GLU A 61 9.59 2.90 -4.55
N ALA A 62 9.49 2.22 -5.68
CA ALA A 62 10.07 2.69 -6.94
C ALA A 62 9.39 3.96 -7.48
N ILE A 63 8.06 4.06 -7.39
CA ILE A 63 7.33 5.29 -7.71
C ILE A 63 7.82 6.43 -6.82
N ASN A 64 7.93 6.21 -5.51
CA ASN A 64 8.41 7.23 -4.60
C ASN A 64 9.87 7.63 -4.85
N GLU A 65 10.74 6.70 -5.26
CA GLU A 65 12.13 6.99 -5.62
C GLU A 65 12.22 7.83 -6.91
N ALA A 66 11.46 7.46 -7.95
CA ALA A 66 11.36 8.23 -9.19
C ALA A 66 10.99 9.69 -8.91
N ILE A 67 10.00 9.88 -8.02
CA ILE A 67 9.53 11.21 -7.63
C ILE A 67 10.58 11.97 -6.80
N ARG A 68 11.26 11.30 -5.86
CA ARG A 68 12.34 11.92 -5.07
C ARG A 68 13.45 12.45 -5.97
N HIS A 69 13.91 11.66 -6.94
CA HIS A 69 14.96 12.07 -7.86
C HIS A 69 14.57 13.29 -8.71
N ARG A 70 13.29 13.42 -9.08
CA ARG A 70 12.76 14.56 -9.86
C ARG A 70 12.52 15.80 -8.98
N ILE A 71 11.94 15.65 -7.79
CA ILE A 71 11.64 16.78 -6.89
C ILE A 71 12.91 17.32 -6.20
N ALA A 72 13.86 16.47 -5.81
CA ALA A 72 15.04 16.92 -5.06
C ALA A 72 16.13 17.60 -5.92
N ASN A 73 16.15 17.36 -7.23
CA ASN A 73 17.26 17.79 -8.09
C ASN A 73 17.02 19.09 -8.86
N GLN A 74 15.83 19.70 -8.81
CA GLN A 74 15.55 20.89 -9.62
C GLN A 74 15.06 22.08 -8.79
N ASN A 75 15.91 23.11 -8.77
CA ASN A 75 15.55 24.50 -8.48
C ASN A 75 14.49 25.07 -9.45
N GLU A 76 14.13 24.32 -10.50
CA GLU A 76 13.33 24.72 -11.66
C GLU A 76 11.81 24.78 -11.36
N PHE A 77 11.36 24.14 -10.27
CA PHE A 77 9.96 24.11 -9.86
C PHE A 77 9.66 24.98 -8.63
N GLN A 78 10.54 25.94 -8.31
CA GLN A 78 10.33 26.86 -7.18
C GLN A 78 9.15 27.83 -7.37
N ASP A 79 8.57 27.90 -8.58
CA ASP A 79 7.50 28.84 -8.95
C ASP A 79 6.22 28.16 -9.46
N LEU A 80 5.74 27.12 -8.76
CA LEU A 80 4.44 26.50 -9.08
C LEU A 80 3.25 27.42 -8.81
N ILE A 81 3.46 28.43 -7.96
CA ILE A 81 2.42 29.35 -7.51
C ILE A 81 2.95 30.78 -7.59
N ILE A 82 2.24 31.61 -8.35
CA ILE A 82 2.50 33.05 -8.44
C ILE A 82 1.53 33.75 -7.50
N TYR A 83 2.05 34.50 -6.54
CA TYR A 83 1.25 35.32 -5.64
C TYR A 83 1.54 36.81 -5.86
N LYS A 84 0.52 37.65 -5.70
CA LYS A 84 0.68 39.11 -5.65
C LYS A 84 0.25 39.63 -4.30
N THR A 85 1.04 40.54 -3.76
CA THR A 85 0.74 41.23 -2.51
C THR A 85 0.27 42.66 -2.74
N ASP A 86 -0.50 43.19 -1.80
CA ASP A 86 -0.78 44.63 -1.73
C ASP A 86 0.37 45.41 -1.06
N GLN A 87 0.16 46.71 -0.85
CA GLN A 87 1.13 47.60 -0.20
C GLN A 87 1.39 47.25 1.28
N GLN A 88 0.51 46.47 1.91
CA GLN A 88 0.65 45.99 3.28
C GLN A 88 1.27 44.58 3.35
N GLY A 89 1.62 43.97 2.22
CA GLY A 89 2.21 42.63 2.14
C GLY A 89 1.19 41.48 2.22
N ARG A 90 -0.12 41.76 2.11
CA ARG A 90 -1.18 40.73 2.14
C ARG A 90 -1.35 40.10 0.76
N ILE A 91 -1.51 38.78 0.71
CA ILE A 91 -1.76 38.05 -0.55
C ILE A 91 -3.16 38.40 -1.06
N VAL A 92 -3.24 39.08 -2.20
CA VAL A 92 -4.51 39.50 -2.84
C VAL A 92 -4.87 38.65 -4.06
N LEU A 93 -3.88 37.95 -4.62
CA LEU A 93 -4.07 37.05 -5.75
C LEU A 93 -3.13 35.86 -5.60
N LEU A 94 -3.66 34.66 -5.77
CA LEU A 94 -2.91 33.43 -5.90
C LEU A 94 -3.27 32.82 -7.25
N GLN A 95 -2.27 32.59 -8.09
CA GLN A 95 -2.42 32.01 -9.42
C GLN A 95 -1.47 30.82 -9.58
N PRO A 96 -2.00 29.59 -9.68
CA PRO A 96 -1.20 28.43 -10.02
C PRO A 96 -0.61 28.58 -11.42
N ASN A 97 0.66 28.20 -11.59
CA ASN A 97 1.28 28.10 -12.90
C ASN A 97 0.90 26.75 -13.54
N THR A 98 -0.31 26.67 -14.09
CA THR A 98 -0.86 25.43 -14.65
C THR A 98 0.01 24.83 -15.75
N ILE A 99 0.74 25.66 -16.54
CA ILE A 99 1.68 25.17 -17.55
C ILE A 99 2.82 24.41 -16.89
N MET A 100 3.45 25.01 -15.86
CA MET A 100 4.54 24.37 -15.13
C MET A 100 4.07 23.13 -14.37
N ILE A 101 2.89 23.19 -13.74
CA ILE A 101 2.30 22.06 -13.00
C ILE A 101 2.04 20.88 -13.95
N ASN A 102 1.44 21.13 -15.12
CA ASN A 102 1.18 20.07 -16.09
C ASN A 102 2.47 19.54 -16.74
N HIS A 103 3.47 20.40 -16.93
CA HIS A 103 4.79 19.97 -17.39
C HIS A 103 5.43 19.02 -16.37
N LEU A 104 5.44 19.40 -15.09
CA LEU A 104 5.93 18.54 -14.01
C LEU A 104 5.15 17.22 -13.92
N ALA A 105 3.83 17.24 -14.08
CA ALA A 105 3.00 16.03 -14.10
C ALA A 105 3.39 15.10 -15.25
N ALA A 106 3.54 15.64 -16.48
CA ALA A 106 3.93 14.88 -17.65
C ALA A 106 5.36 14.29 -17.51
N GLU A 107 6.29 15.08 -17.01
CA GLU A 107 7.66 14.63 -16.77
C GLU A 107 7.75 13.57 -15.67
N THR A 108 6.98 13.73 -14.59
CA THR A 108 6.89 12.72 -13.53
C THR A 108 6.30 11.42 -14.06
N ALA A 109 5.32 11.49 -14.97
CA ALA A 109 4.76 10.30 -15.61
C ALA A 109 5.82 9.52 -16.40
N LEU A 110 6.69 10.22 -17.15
CA LEU A 110 7.79 9.61 -17.89
C LEU A 110 8.83 8.98 -16.96
N GLU A 111 9.26 9.68 -15.91
CA GLU A 111 10.25 9.17 -14.95
C GLU A 111 9.75 7.93 -14.21
N VAL A 112 8.48 7.95 -13.77
CA VAL A 112 7.85 6.80 -13.13
C VAL A 112 7.72 5.63 -14.12
N GLN A 113 7.33 5.91 -15.37
CA GLN A 113 7.24 4.89 -16.42
C GLN A 113 8.59 4.22 -16.68
N ASP A 114 9.67 4.99 -16.77
CA ASP A 114 11.02 4.48 -17.01
C ASP A 114 11.53 3.68 -15.81
N THR A 115 11.32 4.19 -14.60
CA THR A 115 11.70 3.50 -13.36
C THR A 115 10.99 2.16 -13.22
N LEU A 116 9.67 2.11 -13.44
CA LEU A 116 8.91 0.87 -13.42
C LEU A 116 9.33 -0.08 -14.54
N SER A 117 9.68 0.44 -15.72
CA SER A 117 10.16 -0.37 -16.84
C SER A 117 11.52 -1.02 -16.55
N ASN A 118 12.40 -0.33 -15.81
CA ASN A 118 13.68 -0.86 -15.38
C ASN A 118 13.52 -1.96 -14.31
N LEU A 119 12.51 -1.86 -13.44
CA LEU A 119 12.20 -2.92 -12.46
C LEU A 119 11.84 -4.26 -13.12
N ASN A 120 11.30 -4.26 -14.35
CA ASN A 120 10.98 -5.49 -15.10
C ASN A 120 12.16 -6.43 -15.25
N SER A 121 13.37 -5.88 -15.32
CA SER A 121 14.61 -6.64 -15.48
C SER A 121 15.09 -7.29 -14.17
N THR A 122 14.54 -6.88 -13.03
CA THR A 122 14.96 -7.32 -11.70
C THR A 122 14.05 -8.44 -11.20
N GLU A 123 14.63 -9.63 -11.01
CA GLU A 123 13.92 -10.76 -10.41
C GLU A 123 14.01 -10.72 -8.89
N LEU A 124 12.88 -10.49 -8.22
CA LEU A 124 12.81 -10.54 -6.76
C LEU A 124 12.74 -12.01 -6.31
N LYS A 125 13.59 -12.40 -5.37
CA LYS A 125 13.64 -13.77 -4.83
C LYS A 125 13.06 -13.82 -3.42
N ILE A 126 11.89 -14.45 -3.27
CA ILE A 126 11.22 -14.63 -1.98
C ILE A 126 11.44 -16.06 -1.49
N PRO A 127 12.11 -16.31 -0.35
CA PRO A 127 12.25 -17.67 0.19
C PRO A 127 10.89 -18.29 0.52
N LEU A 128 10.62 -19.51 0.06
CA LEU A 128 9.34 -20.18 0.39
C LEU A 128 9.14 -20.40 1.89
N GLY A 129 10.22 -20.56 2.65
CA GLY A 129 10.12 -20.71 4.10
C GLY A 129 9.57 -19.45 4.80
N GLN A 130 9.71 -18.26 4.18
CA GLN A 130 9.05 -17.02 4.63
C GLN A 130 7.52 -17.13 4.57
N ILE A 131 7.01 -17.87 3.59
CA ILE A 131 5.59 -18.07 3.33
C ILE A 131 4.98 -19.04 4.34
N SER A 132 5.78 -19.94 4.91
CA SER A 132 5.32 -20.89 5.95
C SER A 132 4.95 -20.22 7.28
N GLY A 133 5.32 -18.95 7.49
CA GLY A 133 5.09 -18.22 8.74
C GLY A 133 5.96 -18.66 9.93
N SER A 134 6.77 -19.72 9.76
CA SER A 134 7.70 -20.18 10.80
C SER A 134 8.98 -19.35 10.78
N SER A 135 9.30 -18.73 11.92
CA SER A 135 10.56 -17.99 12.10
C SER A 135 11.80 -18.87 11.87
N LEU A 136 11.70 -20.18 12.11
CA LEU A 136 12.79 -21.14 11.89
C LEU A 136 13.13 -21.32 10.40
N PHE A 137 12.14 -21.13 9.52
CA PHE A 137 12.27 -21.33 8.09
C PHE A 137 12.24 -20.02 7.28
N ALA A 138 12.07 -18.86 7.92
CA ALA A 138 11.86 -17.58 7.22
C ALA A 138 12.88 -17.26 6.11
N ASN A 139 14.14 -17.63 6.29
CA ASN A 139 15.22 -17.45 5.30
C ASN A 139 15.76 -18.77 4.72
N ARG A 140 14.97 -19.86 4.78
CA ARG A 140 15.38 -21.18 4.27
C ARG A 140 14.42 -21.70 3.20
N GLY A 141 14.92 -22.65 2.42
CA GLY A 141 14.17 -23.29 1.34
C GLY A 141 14.43 -22.64 -0.03
N PRO A 142 13.80 -23.17 -1.08
CA PRO A 142 13.94 -22.64 -2.44
C PRO A 142 13.33 -21.24 -2.54
N THR A 143 13.86 -20.42 -3.44
CA THR A 143 13.38 -19.07 -3.69
C THR A 143 12.33 -19.05 -4.80
N LEU A 144 11.24 -18.35 -4.56
CA LEU A 144 10.23 -18.01 -5.55
C LEU A 144 10.64 -16.73 -6.30
N PRO A 145 10.85 -16.80 -7.62
CA PRO A 145 11.06 -15.61 -8.42
C PRO A 145 9.75 -14.85 -8.60
N VAL A 146 9.79 -13.54 -8.37
CA VAL A 146 8.68 -12.62 -8.58
C VAL A 146 9.15 -11.52 -9.52
N ARG A 147 8.38 -11.28 -10.58
CA ARG A 147 8.62 -10.18 -11.52
C ARG A 147 7.45 -9.21 -11.47
N ILE A 148 7.76 -7.93 -11.58
CA ILE A 148 6.78 -6.84 -11.62
C ILE A 148 6.86 -6.26 -13.02
N LEU A 149 5.72 -6.13 -13.69
CA LEU A 149 5.61 -5.57 -15.03
C LEU A 149 4.59 -4.42 -15.03
N PRO A 150 4.92 -3.19 -15.42
CA PRO A 150 3.93 -2.14 -15.62
C PRO A 150 3.03 -2.51 -16.80
N ILE A 151 1.74 -2.21 -16.66
CA ILE A 151 0.74 -2.43 -17.70
C ILE A 151 0.26 -1.07 -18.18
N GLY A 152 0.46 -0.80 -19.47
CA GLY A 152 0.04 0.45 -20.08
C GLY A 152 0.90 1.64 -19.63
N THR A 153 0.28 2.82 -19.65
CA THR A 153 0.96 4.09 -19.36
C THR A 153 0.63 4.55 -17.94
N VAL A 154 1.63 5.06 -17.23
CA VAL A 154 1.45 5.75 -15.95
C VAL A 154 0.62 7.02 -16.17
N GLN A 155 -0.46 7.18 -15.42
CA GLN A 155 -1.28 8.39 -15.42
C GLN A 155 -0.90 9.26 -14.23
N VAL A 156 -0.63 10.54 -14.49
CA VAL A 156 -0.34 11.52 -13.44
C VAL A 156 -1.28 12.71 -13.63
N LYS A 157 -2.08 13.00 -12.61
CA LYS A 157 -3.01 14.12 -12.59
C LYS A 157 -2.55 15.14 -11.55
N ALA A 158 -2.46 16.40 -11.93
CA ALA A 158 -2.30 17.47 -10.96
C ALA A 158 -3.67 17.85 -10.38
N VAL A 159 -3.76 17.84 -9.05
CA VAL A 159 -4.98 18.20 -8.31
C VAL A 159 -4.67 19.39 -7.42
N GLU A 160 -5.54 20.39 -7.47
CA GLU A 160 -5.45 21.62 -6.69
C GLU A 160 -6.59 21.65 -5.66
N THR A 161 -6.32 22.04 -4.42
CA THR A 161 -7.34 22.11 -3.36
C THR A 161 -7.10 23.27 -2.41
N PHE A 162 -8.19 23.91 -1.98
CA PHE A 162 -8.20 24.92 -0.93
C PHE A 162 -8.90 24.33 0.30
N GLU A 163 -8.21 24.30 1.44
CA GLU A 163 -8.73 23.83 2.72
C GLU A 163 -8.62 24.93 3.77
N GLU A 164 -9.53 24.97 4.73
CA GLU A 164 -9.39 25.84 5.91
C GLU A 164 -8.33 25.26 6.86
N ALA A 165 -7.33 26.06 7.24
CA ALA A 165 -6.18 25.64 8.03
C ALA A 165 -6.07 26.40 9.36
N GLY A 166 -7.16 26.41 10.14
CA GLY A 166 -7.23 27.07 11.44
C GLY A 166 -7.96 28.42 11.40
N ILE A 167 -7.80 29.22 12.45
CA ILE A 167 -8.54 30.49 12.61
C ILE A 167 -8.09 31.50 11.54
N ASN A 168 -8.96 31.73 10.55
CA ASN A 168 -8.75 32.66 9.43
C ASN A 168 -7.52 32.32 8.57
N GLN A 169 -7.29 31.05 8.24
CA GLN A 169 -6.22 30.67 7.30
C GLN A 169 -6.76 29.73 6.25
N THR A 170 -6.35 29.92 5.00
CA THR A 170 -6.66 29.00 3.90
C THR A 170 -5.37 28.34 3.43
N LYS A 171 -5.32 27.01 3.47
CA LYS A 171 -4.23 26.21 2.91
C LYS A 171 -4.56 25.85 1.48
N PHE A 172 -3.78 26.36 0.54
CA PHE A 172 -3.79 25.94 -0.84
C PHE A 172 -2.76 24.83 -1.05
N MET A 173 -3.16 23.73 -1.69
CA MET A 173 -2.32 22.58 -1.94
C MET A 173 -2.38 22.15 -3.41
N VAL A 174 -1.23 21.71 -3.92
CA VAL A 174 -1.11 21.07 -5.23
C VAL A 174 -0.48 19.69 -5.03
N PHE A 175 -1.15 18.66 -5.52
CA PHE A 175 -0.70 17.27 -5.42
C PHE A 175 -0.64 16.63 -6.82
N LEU A 176 0.26 15.67 -7.00
CA LEU A 176 0.18 14.70 -8.10
C LEU A 176 -0.53 13.45 -7.61
N ASP A 177 -1.60 13.08 -8.30
CA ASP A 177 -2.30 11.81 -8.17
C ASP A 177 -1.77 10.87 -9.25
N ILE A 178 -1.04 9.84 -8.84
CA ILE A 178 -0.30 8.94 -9.74
C ILE A 178 -0.99 7.60 -9.72
N GLU A 179 -1.59 7.25 -10.85
CA GLU A 179 -2.33 6.01 -11.07
C GLU A 179 -1.59 5.13 -12.07
N THR A 180 -1.25 3.91 -11.64
CA THR A 180 -0.64 2.91 -12.52
C THR A 180 -1.14 1.50 -12.20
N VAL A 181 -1.06 0.60 -13.16
CA VAL A 181 -1.37 -0.82 -12.97
C VAL A 181 -0.10 -1.63 -13.17
N VAL A 182 0.21 -2.49 -12.21
CA VAL A 182 1.35 -3.41 -12.30
C VAL A 182 0.85 -4.85 -12.28
N ARG A 183 1.44 -5.68 -13.14
CA ARG A 183 1.27 -7.13 -13.17
C ARG A 183 2.38 -7.77 -12.37
N ILE A 184 1.97 -8.54 -11.36
CA ILE A 184 2.87 -9.36 -10.56
C ILE A 184 2.86 -10.77 -11.16
N VAL A 185 4.03 -11.21 -11.62
CA VAL A 185 4.22 -12.50 -12.28
C VAL A 185 4.99 -13.43 -11.36
N VAL A 186 4.35 -14.53 -10.98
CA VAL A 186 4.97 -15.65 -10.28
C VAL A 186 4.76 -16.95 -11.05
N PRO A 187 5.61 -17.98 -10.88
CA PRO A 187 5.55 -19.21 -11.68
C PRO A 187 4.19 -19.92 -11.76
N MET A 188 3.30 -19.73 -10.76
CA MET A 188 1.99 -20.40 -10.72
C MET A 188 0.82 -19.53 -11.19
N VAL A 189 0.91 -18.21 -11.08
CA VAL A 189 -0.17 -17.28 -11.43
C VAL A 189 0.36 -15.88 -11.74
N THR A 190 -0.46 -15.07 -12.40
CA THR A 190 -0.25 -13.63 -12.57
C THR A 190 -1.42 -12.87 -11.94
N SER A 191 -1.13 -11.74 -11.32
CA SER A 191 -2.16 -10.86 -10.73
C SER A 191 -1.91 -9.42 -11.14
N ASP A 192 -2.98 -8.72 -11.52
CA ASP A 192 -2.95 -7.32 -11.92
C ASP A 192 -3.43 -6.47 -10.75
N MET A 193 -2.69 -5.42 -10.41
CA MET A 193 -2.96 -4.61 -9.24
C MET A 193 -2.76 -3.12 -9.56
N ALA A 194 -3.76 -2.32 -9.20
CA ALA A 194 -3.68 -0.87 -9.25
C ALA A 194 -2.84 -0.33 -8.07
N VAL A 195 -1.94 0.59 -8.38
CA VAL A 195 -1.14 1.35 -7.43
C VAL A 195 -1.50 2.81 -7.59
N ASN A 196 -2.02 3.41 -6.52
CA ASN A 196 -2.23 4.84 -6.42
C ASN A 196 -1.26 5.42 -5.40
N THR A 197 -0.54 6.46 -5.79
CA THR A 197 0.33 7.26 -4.91
C THR A 197 0.01 8.74 -5.08
N ILE A 198 -0.29 9.42 -3.97
CA ILE A 198 -0.53 10.87 -3.94
C ILE A 198 0.73 11.54 -3.38
N VAL A 199 1.28 12.50 -4.12
CA VAL A 199 2.46 13.27 -3.67
C VAL A 199 2.14 14.76 -3.63
N PRO A 200 2.25 15.42 -2.47
CA PRO A 200 2.17 16.87 -2.39
C PRO A 200 3.41 17.50 -3.01
N ILE A 201 3.22 18.41 -3.97
CA ILE A 201 4.33 19.14 -4.59
C ILE A 201 4.49 20.52 -3.98
N SER A 202 3.37 21.19 -3.69
CA SER A 202 3.37 22.54 -3.15
C SER A 202 2.25 22.74 -2.16
N THR A 203 2.54 23.52 -1.12
CA THR A 203 1.56 23.93 -0.11
C THR A 203 1.83 25.39 0.24
N THR A 204 0.79 26.22 0.18
CA THR A 204 0.85 27.64 0.54
C THR A 204 -0.23 27.94 1.57
N ILE A 205 0.15 28.56 2.68
CA ILE A 205 -0.78 29.04 3.70
C ILE A 205 -1.08 30.51 3.41
N ILE A 206 -2.35 30.82 3.24
CA ILE A 206 -2.87 32.15 2.98
C ILE A 206 -3.48 32.66 4.29
N PRO A 207 -2.82 33.58 5.01
CA PRO A 207 -3.38 34.18 6.21
C PRO A 207 -4.52 35.15 5.81
N GLY A 208 -5.68 34.95 6.42
CA GLY A 208 -6.82 35.87 6.39
C GLY A 208 -6.75 36.88 7.54
N GLU A 209 -7.60 37.90 7.47
CA GLU A 209 -7.66 38.92 8.52
C GLU A 209 -8.28 38.35 9.81
N VAL A 210 -7.62 38.59 10.94
CA VAL A 210 -8.21 38.29 12.25
C VAL A 210 -9.25 39.38 12.56
N PRO A 211 -10.53 39.04 12.80
CA PRO A 211 -11.56 40.03 13.10
C PRO A 211 -11.16 40.88 14.30
N HIS A 212 -11.22 42.21 14.15
CA HIS A 212 -11.11 43.12 15.28
C HIS A 212 -12.43 43.03 16.07
N VAL A 213 -12.42 42.28 17.17
CA VAL A 213 -13.55 42.26 18.10
C VAL A 213 -13.62 43.63 18.77
N TYR A 214 -14.56 44.46 18.33
CA TYR A 214 -14.99 45.61 19.10
C TYR A 214 -15.70 45.10 20.36
N MET A 215 -14.96 44.92 21.45
CA MET A 215 -15.58 44.96 22.78
C MET A 215 -16.01 46.41 23.01
N GLY A 216 -17.23 46.72 22.60
CA GLY A 216 -17.90 47.95 22.99
C GLY A 216 -17.93 48.03 24.51
N GLY A 217 -17.18 48.97 25.06
CA GLY A 217 -17.25 49.31 26.47
C GLY A 217 -18.68 49.70 26.83
N ASN A 218 -19.28 48.91 27.71
CA ASN A 218 -20.33 49.27 28.67
C ASN A 218 -21.13 50.56 28.38
N SER A 219 -22.27 50.43 27.72
CA SER A 219 -23.50 51.13 28.09
C SER A 219 -24.68 50.26 27.65
N GLY A 220 -25.32 49.66 28.66
CA GLY A 220 -26.08 48.43 28.53
C GLY A 220 -27.38 48.53 27.76
N ILE A 221 -27.70 47.45 27.06
CA ILE A 221 -29.05 46.90 26.92
C ILE A 221 -28.88 45.38 26.95
N MET A 222 -29.27 44.73 28.05
CA MET A 222 -29.42 43.28 28.07
C MET A 222 -30.64 42.91 27.21
N PRO A 223 -30.58 41.85 26.39
CA PRO A 223 -31.76 41.38 25.68
C PRO A 223 -32.73 40.78 26.71
N SER A 224 -33.91 41.40 26.88
CA SER A 224 -35.01 40.81 27.62
C SER A 224 -35.68 39.75 26.76
N ILE A 225 -35.69 38.51 27.24
CA ILE A 225 -36.53 37.44 26.68
C ILE A 225 -37.97 37.75 27.09
N ASP A 226 -38.81 38.07 26.12
CA ASP A 226 -40.24 38.26 26.33
C ASP A 226 -40.93 36.89 26.44
N ILE A 227 -41.34 36.54 27.65
CA ILE A 227 -42.07 35.30 27.96
C ILE A 227 -43.59 35.45 27.86
N SER A 228 -44.13 36.57 27.35
CA SER A 228 -45.58 36.77 27.30
C SER A 228 -46.31 36.05 26.15
N LYS A 229 -45.62 35.25 25.32
CA LYS A 229 -46.22 34.61 24.14
C LYS A 229 -46.43 33.09 24.24
N THR A 230 -46.55 32.55 25.45
CA THR A 230 -46.81 31.11 25.67
C THR A 230 -48.04 30.81 26.53
N ALA A 231 -49.06 31.67 26.47
CA ALA A 231 -50.37 31.34 27.03
C ALA A 231 -51.49 31.99 26.22
N GLU A 232 -51.79 31.40 25.06
CA GLU A 232 -53.15 31.24 24.52
C GLU A 232 -53.23 29.88 23.81
#